data_AF-A0A9P6GWP1-F1
#
_entry.id   AF-A0A9P6GWP1-F1
#
_cell.length_a   1.000
_cell.length_b   1.000
_cell.length_c   1.000
_cell.angle_alpha   90.00
_cell.angle_beta   90.00
_cell.angle_gamma   90.00
#
_symmetry.space_group_name_H-M   'P 1'
#
loop_
_entity.id
_entity.type
_entity.pdbx_description
1 polymer ?
#
loop_
_entity_poly.entity_id
_entity_poly.type
_entity_poly.pdbx_seq_one_letter_code
_entity_poly.pdbx_strand_id
1 'polypeptide(L)'
;MNILSLILSTLYEYNKEMNTLRLVESNGKKTVSMYTMDDTAIPSVHNLGREVLYEGFVSLDTILFLLETKILTNSNLNSFLEDTVLKARRMLLKDASVFKYFLNFSTKVDCKDKKIRTLLERRNSILDSDKSQIALVLTKERIQDLNKRLTTDLLLFDDKKEKEYLRMVYDLSGSRYGDDGVSVNLSKERFEFYRENVALTVSQIEEAKISLNLGGSIFSPSLLAQLTKGITIPDKRDVLKKSLIAIFEPLHILKKNIVNRSFMDKKKEIIDFLINCLEIRTGQYRESVDNAFYHRSLLIGFYLKDNENGDEMYKILDRLQEEAIKKLIFVFENLKEKHLGVCLVDDPELIERYLNYLCDGQDSSKSKLLNFLKPVSI
;
A
#
# COMPACT_ATOMS: atom_id res chain seq x y z
N MET A 1 29.91 23.68 -25.73
CA MET A 1 29.63 23.46 -24.29
C MET A 1 29.57 21.95 -24.10
N ASN A 2 30.40 21.38 -23.22
CA ASN A 2 30.63 19.93 -23.19
C ASN A 2 29.37 19.22 -22.65
N ILE A 3 28.66 18.45 -23.48
CA ILE A 3 27.38 17.80 -23.13
C ILE A 3 27.54 16.87 -21.93
N LEU A 4 28.74 16.30 -21.75
CA LEU A 4 29.11 15.55 -20.54
C LEU A 4 29.04 16.40 -19.25
N SER A 5 29.35 17.70 -19.32
CA SER A 5 29.23 18.63 -18.18
C SER A 5 27.78 19.02 -17.90
N LEU A 6 26.94 19.11 -18.93
CA LEU A 6 25.51 19.31 -18.77
C LEU A 6 24.89 18.06 -18.14
N ILE A 7 25.25 16.86 -18.62
CA ILE A 7 24.83 15.57 -18.06
C ILE A 7 25.30 15.39 -16.61
N LEU A 8 26.56 15.71 -16.31
CA LEU A 8 27.06 15.69 -14.93
C LEU A 8 26.31 16.70 -14.07
N SER A 9 25.92 17.86 -14.61
CA SER A 9 25.10 18.83 -13.86
C SER A 9 23.66 18.35 -13.67
N THR A 10 23.04 17.70 -14.66
CA THR A 10 21.69 17.13 -14.57
C THR A 10 21.65 15.92 -13.64
N LEU A 11 22.64 15.03 -13.73
CA LEU A 11 22.84 13.91 -12.82
C LEU A 11 23.25 14.38 -11.43
N TYR A 12 24.01 15.47 -11.29
CA TYR A 12 24.38 16.04 -10.01
C TYR A 12 23.21 16.76 -9.35
N GLU A 13 22.37 17.49 -10.09
CA GLU A 13 21.12 18.06 -9.57
C GLU A 13 20.11 16.96 -9.21
N TYR A 14 19.95 15.94 -10.06
CA TYR A 14 19.15 14.75 -9.77
C TYR A 14 19.68 13.99 -8.54
N ASN A 15 21.00 13.78 -8.45
CA ASN A 15 21.64 13.14 -7.29
C ASN A 15 21.63 14.03 -6.04
N LYS A 16 21.61 15.35 -6.17
CA LYS A 16 21.50 16.29 -5.04
C LYS A 16 20.09 16.29 -4.47
N GLU A 17 19.07 16.24 -5.32
CA GLU A 17 17.68 15.99 -4.91
C GLU A 17 17.50 14.57 -4.32
N MET A 18 18.23 13.57 -4.84
CA MET A 18 18.25 12.20 -4.29
C MET A 18 19.12 12.02 -3.03
N ASN A 19 20.14 12.85 -2.78
CA ASN A 19 21.01 12.73 -1.61
C ASN A 19 20.37 13.30 -0.33
N THR A 20 19.33 14.12 -0.45
CA THR A 20 18.38 14.40 0.64
C THR A 20 17.51 13.18 0.99
N LEU A 21 17.49 12.16 0.13
CA LEU A 21 16.77 10.89 0.28
C LEU A 21 17.77 9.73 0.54
N ARG A 22 18.52 9.78 1.64
CA ARG A 22 19.16 8.56 2.17
C ARG A 22 18.07 7.59 2.64
N LEU A 23 17.58 6.78 1.71
CA LEU A 23 16.96 5.50 2.02
C LEU A 23 18.03 4.66 2.70
N VAL A 24 17.75 4.26 3.94
CA VAL A 24 18.46 3.18 4.60
C VAL A 24 18.37 1.97 3.66
N GLU A 25 19.51 1.53 3.12
CA GLU A 25 19.61 0.22 2.48
C GLU A 25 19.11 -0.81 3.49
N SER A 26 17.88 -1.29 3.29
CA SER A 26 17.37 -2.39 4.10
C SER A 26 18.14 -3.63 3.65
N ASN A 27 19.04 -4.09 4.52
CA ASN A 27 19.76 -5.35 4.37
C ASN A 27 18.82 -6.47 3.88
N GLY A 28 19.01 -6.92 2.64
CA GLY A 28 18.90 -8.32 2.23
C GLY A 28 17.55 -9.05 2.33
N LYS A 29 16.41 -8.41 2.59
CA LYS A 29 15.10 -9.07 2.45
C LYS A 29 14.38 -8.53 1.22
N LYS A 30 14.21 -9.37 0.20
CA LYS A 30 13.32 -9.10 -0.94
C LYS A 30 11.95 -8.66 -0.39
N THR A 31 11.59 -7.40 -0.58
CA THR A 31 10.21 -6.94 -0.41
C THR A 31 9.40 -7.56 -1.54
N VAL A 32 8.75 -8.69 -1.26
CA VAL A 32 7.80 -9.31 -2.19
C VAL A 32 6.51 -8.49 -2.13
N SER A 33 6.15 -7.85 -3.24
CA SER A 33 4.89 -7.11 -3.36
C SER A 33 3.73 -8.09 -3.46
N MET A 34 2.74 -7.98 -2.57
CA MET A 34 1.52 -8.83 -2.56
C MET A 34 0.72 -8.73 -3.86
N TYR A 35 0.91 -7.64 -4.61
CA TYR A 35 0.17 -7.28 -5.82
C TYR A 35 0.83 -7.83 -7.10
N THR A 36 1.95 -8.54 -6.95
CA THR A 36 2.66 -9.19 -8.07
C THR A 36 2.40 -10.68 -8.18
N MET A 37 1.81 -11.30 -7.16
CA MET A 37 1.52 -12.74 -7.10
C MET A 37 0.10 -13.01 -7.61
N ASP A 38 -0.14 -14.16 -8.25
CA ASP A 38 -1.51 -14.64 -8.47
C ASP A 38 -2.28 -14.56 -7.13
N ASP A 39 -3.56 -14.13 -7.15
CA ASP A 39 -4.36 -13.91 -5.93
C ASP A 39 -4.43 -15.15 -5.00
N THR A 40 -4.02 -16.32 -5.48
CA THR A 40 -3.92 -17.60 -4.74
C THR A 40 -2.58 -17.83 -4.01
N ALA A 41 -1.55 -17.02 -4.24
CA ALA A 41 -0.18 -17.20 -3.73
C ALA A 41 0.35 -16.01 -2.92
N ILE A 42 -0.52 -15.37 -2.13
CA ILE A 42 -0.14 -14.25 -1.24
C ILE A 42 0.89 -14.75 -0.20
N PRO A 43 2.11 -14.17 -0.13
CA PRO A 43 3.12 -14.56 0.86
C PRO A 43 2.62 -14.32 2.28
N SER A 44 2.86 -15.26 3.20
CA SER A 44 2.53 -15.03 4.61
C SER A 44 3.58 -14.11 5.26
N VAL A 45 3.13 -13.00 5.86
CA VAL A 45 3.98 -12.17 6.74
C VAL A 45 3.67 -12.55 8.17
N HIS A 46 4.72 -12.95 8.91
CA HIS A 46 4.60 -13.41 10.28
C HIS A 46 5.14 -12.36 11.26
N ASN A 47 4.26 -11.80 12.07
CA ASN A 47 4.63 -11.07 13.28
C ASN A 47 4.04 -11.81 14.48
N LEU A 48 4.84 -12.70 15.08
CA LEU A 48 4.40 -13.58 16.16
C LEU A 48 3.83 -12.81 17.36
N GLY A 49 4.43 -11.66 17.72
CA GLY A 49 3.91 -10.82 18.81
C GLY A 49 2.52 -10.29 18.52
N ARG A 50 2.29 -9.78 17.30
CA ARG A 50 0.97 -9.30 16.86
C ARG A 50 -0.02 -10.46 16.73
N GLU A 51 0.39 -11.60 16.19
CA GLU A 51 -0.45 -12.80 16.12
C GLU A 51 -0.88 -13.25 17.53
N VAL A 52 0.02 -13.27 18.51
CA VAL A 52 -0.33 -13.60 19.90
C VAL A 52 -1.27 -12.56 20.52
N LEU A 53 -1.04 -11.27 20.28
CA LEU A 53 -1.87 -10.18 20.81
C LEU A 53 -3.31 -10.21 20.30
N TYR A 54 -3.52 -10.53 19.03
CA TYR A 54 -4.83 -10.39 18.37
C TYR A 54 -5.53 -11.73 18.07
N GLU A 55 -4.78 -12.81 17.85
CA GLU A 55 -5.32 -14.15 17.57
C GLU A 55 -5.06 -15.16 18.70
N GLY A 56 -4.27 -14.79 19.70
CA GLY A 56 -3.92 -15.68 20.82
C GLY A 56 -5.07 -15.97 21.78
N PHE A 57 -6.15 -15.18 21.78
CA PHE A 57 -7.31 -15.43 22.65
C PHE A 57 -8.51 -16.04 21.92
N VAL A 58 -8.85 -15.47 20.76
CA VAL A 58 -9.83 -15.96 19.79
C VAL A 58 -9.24 -15.69 18.42
N SER A 59 -9.14 -16.72 17.57
CA SER A 59 -8.54 -16.56 16.24
C SER A 59 -9.44 -15.72 15.33
N LEU A 60 -8.85 -15.03 14.35
CA LEU A 60 -9.62 -14.30 13.33
C LEU A 60 -10.55 -15.25 12.55
N ASP A 61 -10.09 -16.46 12.22
CA ASP A 61 -10.92 -17.48 11.57
C ASP A 61 -12.13 -17.86 12.41
N THR A 62 -11.97 -17.98 13.72
CA THR A 62 -13.08 -18.22 14.65
C THR A 62 -14.08 -17.07 14.64
N ILE A 63 -13.62 -15.81 14.64
CA ILE A 63 -14.50 -14.65 14.60
C ILE A 63 -15.34 -14.66 13.32
N LEU A 64 -14.70 -14.89 12.17
CA LEU A 64 -15.38 -14.94 10.87
C LEU A 64 -16.37 -16.10 10.79
N PHE A 65 -16.00 -17.28 11.28
CA PHE A 65 -16.91 -18.43 11.36
C PHE A 65 -18.14 -18.15 12.24
N LEU A 66 -17.95 -17.55 13.42
CA LEU A 66 -19.06 -17.17 14.32
C LEU A 66 -19.98 -16.12 13.67
N LEU A 67 -19.42 -15.20 12.90
CA LEU A 67 -20.18 -14.23 12.12
C LEU A 67 -20.95 -14.88 10.96
N GLU A 68 -20.38 -15.90 10.32
CA GLU A 68 -21.03 -16.62 9.22
C GLU A 68 -22.19 -17.48 9.70
N THR A 69 -21.99 -18.18 10.82
CA THR A 69 -23.03 -18.97 11.49
C THR A 69 -24.08 -18.13 12.24
N LYS A 70 -23.95 -16.80 12.24
CA LYS A 70 -24.82 -15.84 12.94
C LYS A 70 -24.87 -16.02 14.46
N ILE A 71 -23.93 -16.76 15.04
CA ILE A 71 -23.75 -16.85 16.50
C ILE A 71 -23.26 -15.49 17.01
N LEU A 72 -22.33 -14.88 16.27
CA LEU A 72 -21.97 -13.47 16.40
C LEU A 72 -22.67 -12.68 15.29
N THR A 73 -23.19 -11.50 15.59
CA THR A 73 -23.88 -10.61 14.66
C THR A 73 -23.14 -9.29 14.52
N ASN A 74 -23.34 -8.57 13.42
CA ASN A 74 -22.70 -7.25 13.26
C ASN A 74 -23.08 -6.26 14.39
N SER A 75 -24.27 -6.41 14.97
CA SER A 75 -24.74 -5.60 16.10
C SER A 75 -23.98 -5.85 17.41
N ASN A 76 -23.45 -7.05 17.64
CA ASN A 76 -22.71 -7.40 18.85
C ASN A 76 -21.20 -7.61 18.61
N LEU A 77 -20.74 -7.50 17.35
CA LEU A 77 -19.34 -7.64 16.99
C LEU A 77 -18.45 -6.64 17.74
N ASN A 78 -18.84 -5.35 17.80
CA ASN A 78 -18.02 -4.33 18.45
C ASN A 78 -17.78 -4.63 19.93
N SER A 79 -18.87 -4.92 20.65
CA SER A 79 -18.81 -5.22 22.08
C SER A 79 -18.07 -6.53 22.35
N PHE A 80 -18.21 -7.52 21.47
CA PHE A 80 -17.42 -8.74 21.55
C PHE A 80 -15.93 -8.47 21.39
N LEU A 81 -15.51 -7.74 20.35
CA LEU A 81 -14.11 -7.42 20.09
C LEU A 81 -13.50 -6.59 21.23
N GLU A 82 -14.16 -5.53 21.69
CA GLU A 82 -13.67 -4.67 22.77
C GLU A 82 -13.57 -5.40 24.12
N ASP A 83 -14.63 -6.11 24.51
CA ASP A 83 -14.71 -6.73 25.84
C ASP A 83 -13.97 -8.06 25.94
N THR A 84 -13.64 -8.68 24.80
CA THR A 84 -13.09 -10.04 24.74
C THR A 84 -11.68 -9.99 24.14
N VAL A 85 -11.55 -9.68 22.85
CA VAL A 85 -10.26 -9.74 22.14
C VAL A 85 -9.32 -8.63 22.62
N LEU A 86 -9.75 -7.37 22.57
CA LEU A 86 -8.92 -6.23 22.98
C LEU A 86 -8.69 -6.21 24.50
N LYS A 87 -9.64 -6.70 25.28
CA LYS A 87 -9.42 -6.90 26.72
C LYS A 87 -8.36 -7.96 27.01
N ALA A 88 -8.37 -9.09 26.30
CA ALA A 88 -7.33 -10.12 26.39
C ALA A 88 -5.95 -9.56 26.02
N ARG A 89 -5.89 -8.83 24.90
CA ARG A 89 -4.69 -8.11 24.44
C ARG A 89 -4.12 -7.20 25.53
N ARG A 90 -4.94 -6.34 26.12
CA ARG A 90 -4.54 -5.42 27.20
C ARG A 90 -4.04 -6.15 28.45
N MET A 91 -4.50 -7.38 28.70
CA MET A 91 -3.99 -8.23 29.78
C MET A 91 -2.64 -8.84 29.42
N LEU A 92 -2.49 -9.37 28.21
CA LEU A 92 -1.22 -9.90 27.68
C LEU A 92 -0.10 -8.85 27.68
N LEU A 93 -0.40 -7.61 27.33
CA LEU A 93 0.58 -6.50 27.36
C LEU A 93 1.04 -6.14 28.78
N LYS A 94 0.22 -6.41 29.80
CA LYS A 94 0.58 -6.16 31.21
C LYS A 94 1.33 -7.32 31.82
N ASP A 95 0.92 -8.54 31.49
CA ASP A 95 1.51 -9.78 31.97
C ASP A 95 1.40 -10.85 30.87
N ALA A 96 2.54 -11.12 30.22
CA ALA A 96 2.65 -12.13 29.18
C ALA A 96 2.36 -13.55 29.70
N SER A 97 2.53 -13.80 31.00
CA SER A 97 2.25 -15.10 31.61
C SER A 97 0.77 -15.47 31.57
N VAL A 98 -0.12 -14.50 31.32
CA VAL A 98 -1.56 -14.72 31.13
C VAL A 98 -1.84 -15.65 29.95
N PHE A 99 -0.97 -15.68 28.93
CA PHE A 99 -1.13 -16.50 27.73
C PHE A 99 -1.31 -17.99 28.05
N LYS A 100 -0.66 -18.50 29.11
CA LYS A 100 -0.76 -19.91 29.53
C LYS A 100 -2.18 -20.34 29.91
N TYR A 101 -3.03 -19.40 30.33
CA TYR A 101 -4.42 -19.68 30.69
C TYR A 101 -5.34 -19.79 29.46
N PHE A 102 -4.91 -19.34 28.27
CA PHE A 102 -5.77 -19.28 27.10
C PHE A 102 -6.09 -20.67 26.51
N LEU A 103 -5.34 -21.70 26.88
CA LEU A 103 -5.67 -23.10 26.59
C LEU A 103 -6.80 -23.68 27.46
N ASN A 104 -7.36 -22.91 28.41
CA ASN A 104 -8.45 -23.37 29.27
C ASN A 104 -9.83 -23.16 28.61
N PHE A 105 -10.35 -24.21 27.97
CA PHE A 105 -11.67 -24.22 27.34
C PHE A 105 -12.77 -24.81 28.26
N SER A 106 -12.52 -24.94 29.56
CA SER A 106 -13.52 -25.44 30.50
C SER A 106 -14.55 -24.37 30.84
N THR A 107 -15.81 -24.76 31.02
CA THR A 107 -16.88 -23.90 31.55
C THR A 107 -16.68 -23.53 33.01
N LYS A 108 -15.88 -24.31 33.77
CA LYS A 108 -15.48 -24.00 35.15
C LYS A 108 -14.00 -23.66 35.19
N VAL A 109 -13.69 -22.38 35.04
CA VAL A 109 -12.32 -21.87 34.97
C VAL A 109 -11.73 -21.76 36.38
N ASP A 110 -10.86 -22.70 36.76
CA ASP A 110 -10.07 -22.61 37.99
C ASP A 110 -8.88 -21.65 37.80
N CYS A 111 -9.15 -20.34 37.89
CA CYS A 111 -8.14 -19.29 37.83
C CYS A 111 -8.30 -18.35 39.02
N LYS A 112 -7.22 -18.12 39.80
CA LYS A 112 -7.24 -17.22 40.96
C LYS A 112 -7.55 -15.76 40.59
N ASP A 113 -7.14 -15.33 39.40
CA ASP A 113 -7.43 -13.98 38.91
C ASP A 113 -8.87 -13.91 38.37
N LYS A 114 -9.71 -13.13 39.06
CA LYS A 114 -11.13 -12.92 38.69
C LYS A 114 -11.28 -12.32 37.29
N LYS A 115 -10.37 -11.43 36.86
CA LYS A 115 -10.44 -10.80 35.52
C LYS A 115 -10.16 -11.83 34.43
N ILE A 116 -9.13 -12.67 34.62
CA ILE A 116 -8.80 -13.76 33.67
C ILE A 116 -9.97 -14.76 33.61
N ARG A 117 -10.52 -15.12 34.78
CA ARG A 117 -11.65 -16.03 34.89
C ARG A 117 -12.86 -15.55 34.09
N THR A 118 -13.33 -14.32 34.35
CA THR A 118 -14.49 -13.74 33.64
C THR A 118 -14.26 -13.65 32.13
N LEU A 119 -13.01 -13.36 31.70
CA LEU A 119 -12.66 -13.28 30.29
C LEU A 119 -12.77 -14.66 29.61
N LEU A 120 -12.22 -15.70 30.24
CA LEU A 120 -12.28 -17.08 29.76
C LEU A 120 -13.72 -17.61 29.73
N GLU A 121 -14.52 -17.35 30.77
CA GLU A 121 -15.94 -17.73 30.82
C GLU A 121 -16.73 -17.11 29.66
N ARG A 122 -16.51 -15.82 29.37
CA ARG A 122 -17.18 -15.13 28.25
C ARG A 122 -16.80 -15.73 26.90
N ARG A 123 -15.51 -16.02 26.69
CA ARG A 123 -15.04 -16.69 25.48
C ARG A 123 -15.63 -18.10 25.35
N ASN A 124 -15.52 -18.91 26.39
CA ASN A 124 -15.98 -20.30 26.33
C ASN A 124 -17.50 -20.36 26.11
N SER A 125 -18.28 -19.45 26.72
CA SER A 125 -19.72 -19.34 26.47
C SER A 125 -20.09 -19.07 25.01
N ILE A 126 -19.33 -18.24 24.28
CA ILE A 126 -19.62 -18.00 22.86
C ILE A 126 -19.22 -19.20 22.00
N LEU A 127 -18.12 -19.87 22.35
CA LEU A 127 -17.68 -21.09 21.64
C LEU A 127 -18.65 -22.25 21.87
N ASP A 128 -19.19 -22.39 23.08
CA ASP A 128 -20.19 -23.41 23.43
C ASP A 128 -21.54 -23.19 22.71
N SER A 129 -21.81 -21.97 22.24
CA SER A 129 -23.00 -21.67 21.43
C SER A 129 -22.91 -22.30 20.04
N ASP A 130 -21.70 -22.63 19.58
CA ASP A 130 -21.47 -23.40 18.35
C ASP A 130 -21.58 -24.91 18.61
N LYS A 131 -22.73 -25.49 18.24
CA LYS A 131 -22.98 -26.93 18.36
C LYS A 131 -22.04 -27.79 17.52
N SER A 132 -21.47 -27.24 16.44
CA SER A 132 -20.53 -27.97 15.57
C SER A 132 -19.12 -28.06 16.16
N GLN A 133 -18.82 -27.23 17.17
CA GLN A 133 -17.52 -27.13 17.83
C GLN A 133 -16.38 -26.67 16.90
N ILE A 134 -16.68 -26.24 15.68
CA ILE A 134 -15.69 -25.75 14.72
C ILE A 134 -15.00 -24.49 15.27
N ALA A 135 -15.76 -23.57 15.87
CA ALA A 135 -15.22 -22.35 16.48
C ALA A 135 -14.16 -22.66 17.55
N LEU A 136 -14.45 -23.64 18.40
CA LEU A 136 -13.58 -24.12 19.46
C LEU A 136 -12.30 -24.74 18.87
N VAL A 137 -12.43 -25.61 17.87
CA VAL A 137 -11.30 -26.26 17.20
C VAL A 137 -10.37 -25.21 16.58
N LEU A 138 -10.92 -24.26 15.79
CA LEU A 138 -10.15 -23.19 15.15
C LEU A 138 -9.35 -22.36 16.17
N THR A 139 -9.97 -21.95 17.28
CA THR A 139 -9.26 -21.21 18.33
C THR A 139 -8.20 -22.06 19.01
N LYS A 140 -8.51 -23.31 19.35
CA LYS A 140 -7.57 -24.21 20.02
C LYS A 140 -6.35 -24.51 19.17
N GLU A 141 -6.54 -24.86 17.91
CA GLU A 141 -5.45 -25.13 16.96
C GLU A 141 -4.57 -23.91 16.79
N ARG A 142 -5.17 -22.72 16.67
CA ARG A 142 -4.41 -21.48 16.53
C ARG A 142 -3.54 -21.19 17.77
N ILE A 143 -4.10 -21.32 18.97
CA ILE A 143 -3.34 -21.11 20.21
C ILE A 143 -2.21 -22.15 20.34
N GLN A 144 -2.44 -23.39 19.92
CA GLN A 144 -1.42 -24.44 19.93
C GLN A 144 -0.31 -24.17 18.91
N ASP A 145 -0.64 -23.72 17.70
CA ASP A 145 0.33 -23.27 16.69
C ASP A 145 1.21 -22.13 17.22
N LEU A 146 0.58 -21.10 17.81
CA LEU A 146 1.31 -19.99 18.41
C LEU A 146 2.25 -20.47 19.52
N ASN A 147 1.78 -21.34 20.41
CA ASN A 147 2.62 -21.93 21.47
C ASN A 147 3.82 -22.70 20.92
N LYS A 148 3.66 -23.47 19.84
CA LYS A 148 4.78 -24.20 19.20
C LYS A 148 5.86 -23.27 18.64
N ARG A 149 5.48 -22.07 18.22
CA ARG A 149 6.38 -21.06 17.64
C ARG A 149 7.09 -20.21 18.69
N LEU A 150 6.69 -20.29 19.96
CA LEU A 150 7.37 -19.59 21.05
C LEU A 150 8.65 -20.33 21.45
N THR A 151 9.79 -19.69 21.23
CA THR A 151 11.12 -20.24 21.56
C THR A 151 11.71 -19.70 22.85
N THR A 152 11.18 -18.59 23.37
CA THR A 152 11.61 -17.90 24.59
C THR A 152 10.41 -17.35 25.35
N ASP A 153 10.66 -16.75 26.52
CA ASP A 153 9.65 -15.95 27.21
C ASP A 153 9.06 -14.88 26.27
N LEU A 154 7.74 -14.75 26.33
CA LEU A 154 6.95 -13.93 25.43
C LEU A 154 7.15 -12.44 25.75
N LEU A 155 7.93 -11.74 24.91
CA LEU A 155 8.07 -10.28 24.97
C LEU A 155 7.08 -9.63 24.01
N LEU A 156 6.03 -9.01 24.57
CA LEU A 156 5.00 -8.32 23.81
C LEU A 156 5.16 -6.81 23.93
N PHE A 157 4.93 -6.11 22.82
CA PHE A 157 4.94 -4.64 22.77
C PHE A 157 3.64 -4.13 22.19
N ASP A 158 3.19 -2.96 22.70
CA ASP A 158 2.01 -2.29 22.17
C ASP A 158 2.34 -1.64 20.82
N ASP A 159 1.79 -2.20 19.76
CA ASP A 159 1.95 -1.73 18.38
C ASP A 159 0.90 -0.68 17.96
N LYS A 160 0.00 -0.30 18.87
CA LYS A 160 -1.08 0.68 18.65
C LYS A 160 -1.97 0.38 17.44
N LYS A 161 -2.11 -0.89 17.02
CA LYS A 161 -2.92 -1.31 15.86
C LYS A 161 -4.37 -1.71 16.21
N GLU A 162 -4.91 -1.32 17.37
CA GLU A 162 -6.29 -1.71 17.77
C GLU A 162 -7.34 -1.22 16.76
N LYS A 163 -7.21 0.01 16.25
CA LYS A 163 -8.15 0.55 15.27
C LYS A 163 -8.07 -0.18 13.93
N GLU A 164 -6.85 -0.45 13.46
CA GLU A 164 -6.58 -1.20 12.24
C GLU A 164 -7.11 -2.64 12.34
N TYR A 165 -6.98 -3.27 13.50
CA TYR A 165 -7.53 -4.60 13.74
C TYR A 165 -9.05 -4.61 13.67
N LEU A 166 -9.72 -3.68 14.36
CA LEU A 166 -11.18 -3.58 14.32
C LEU A 166 -11.66 -3.37 12.88
N ARG A 167 -11.04 -2.43 12.15
CA ARG A 167 -11.34 -2.16 10.74
C ARG A 167 -11.22 -3.42 9.89
N MET A 168 -10.09 -4.13 10.00
CA MET A 168 -9.84 -5.39 9.29
C MET A 168 -10.98 -6.41 9.51
N VAL A 169 -11.41 -6.60 10.77
CA VAL A 169 -12.52 -7.53 11.09
C VAL A 169 -13.84 -7.06 10.46
N TYR A 170 -14.13 -5.75 10.48
CA TYR A 170 -15.32 -5.18 9.86
C TYR A 170 -15.32 -5.34 8.34
N ASP A 171 -14.21 -5.01 7.69
CA ASP A 171 -14.05 -5.13 6.24
C ASP A 171 -14.25 -6.59 5.81
N LEU A 172 -13.66 -7.55 6.54
CA LEU A 172 -13.85 -8.98 6.29
C LEU A 172 -15.28 -9.46 6.56
N SER A 173 -15.98 -8.87 7.54
CA SER A 173 -17.39 -9.19 7.79
C SER A 173 -18.31 -8.71 6.67
N GLY A 174 -17.95 -7.59 6.01
CA GLY A 174 -18.68 -7.00 4.88
C GLY A 174 -18.29 -7.57 3.52
N SER A 175 -17.07 -8.11 3.39
CA SER A 175 -16.53 -8.64 2.14
C SER A 175 -17.16 -9.97 1.68
N ARG A 176 -18.21 -10.44 2.36
CA ARG A 176 -19.02 -11.62 1.97
C ARG A 176 -19.58 -11.52 0.54
N TYR A 177 -19.65 -10.31 0.01
CA TYR A 177 -20.20 -9.99 -1.31
C TYR A 177 -19.18 -9.33 -2.25
N GLY A 178 -17.89 -9.35 -1.92
CA GLY A 178 -16.83 -8.73 -2.73
C GLY A 178 -16.43 -9.57 -3.96
N ASP A 179 -15.97 -8.90 -5.00
CA ASP A 179 -15.68 -9.48 -6.33
C ASP A 179 -14.61 -10.61 -6.29
N ASP A 180 -13.63 -10.51 -5.39
CA ASP A 180 -12.47 -11.43 -5.31
C ASP A 180 -12.70 -12.67 -4.41
N GLY A 181 -13.86 -12.78 -3.75
CA GLY A 181 -14.18 -13.87 -2.81
C GLY A 181 -13.53 -13.74 -1.42
N VAL A 182 -14.11 -14.41 -0.41
CA VAL A 182 -13.75 -14.24 1.01
C VAL A 182 -12.31 -14.66 1.32
N SER A 183 -11.82 -15.75 0.71
CA SER A 183 -10.46 -16.27 0.98
C SER A 183 -9.35 -15.32 0.56
N VAL A 184 -9.52 -14.67 -0.61
CA VAL A 184 -8.56 -13.70 -1.14
C VAL A 184 -8.57 -12.44 -0.28
N ASN A 185 -9.75 -11.93 0.06
CA ASN A 185 -9.89 -10.75 0.92
C ASN A 185 -9.30 -10.99 2.33
N LEU A 186 -9.53 -12.17 2.91
CA LEU A 186 -8.91 -12.60 4.17
C LEU A 186 -7.39 -12.54 4.10
N SER A 187 -6.81 -13.08 3.04
CA SER A 187 -5.36 -13.13 2.86
C SER A 187 -4.74 -11.73 2.72
N LYS A 188 -5.40 -10.83 1.97
CA LYS A 188 -4.95 -9.44 1.79
C LYS A 188 -4.98 -8.63 3.08
N GLU A 189 -6.09 -8.71 3.81
CA GLU A 189 -6.29 -8.00 5.07
C GLU A 189 -5.30 -8.47 6.14
N ARG A 190 -5.09 -9.81 6.25
CA ARG A 190 -4.07 -10.38 7.13
C ARG A 190 -2.67 -9.90 6.77
N PHE A 191 -2.30 -9.93 5.49
CA PHE A 191 -0.99 -9.49 5.03
C PHE A 191 -0.72 -8.04 5.46
N GLU A 192 -1.65 -7.12 5.18
CA GLU A 192 -1.50 -5.71 5.54
C GLU A 192 -1.41 -5.51 7.06
N PHE A 193 -2.25 -6.21 7.83
CA PHE A 193 -2.26 -6.09 9.27
C PHE A 193 -0.97 -6.62 9.91
N TYR A 194 -0.46 -7.76 9.44
CA TYR A 194 0.74 -8.40 9.99
C TYR A 194 2.06 -7.86 9.43
N ARG A 195 2.04 -7.13 8.31
CA ARG A 195 3.19 -6.43 7.77
C ARG A 195 3.72 -5.35 8.72
N GLU A 196 5.04 -5.27 8.79
CA GLU A 196 5.74 -4.09 9.33
C GLU A 196 5.77 -3.01 8.26
N ASN A 197 5.04 -1.92 8.51
CA ASN A 197 5.03 -0.78 7.62
C ASN A 197 6.23 0.11 7.93
N VAL A 198 6.96 0.48 6.89
CA VAL A 198 8.03 1.48 7.03
C VAL A 198 7.39 2.85 7.25
N ALA A 199 7.83 3.56 8.28
CA ALA A 199 7.35 4.91 8.53
C ALA A 199 7.81 5.84 7.40
N LEU A 200 6.83 6.43 6.70
CA LEU A 200 7.07 7.40 5.64
C LEU A 200 7.01 8.82 6.20
N THR A 201 7.90 9.68 5.71
CA THR A 201 7.82 11.12 5.97
C THR A 201 6.68 11.77 5.18
N VAL A 202 6.23 12.95 5.60
CA VAL A 202 5.18 13.70 4.89
C VAL A 202 5.63 14.04 3.47
N SER A 203 6.88 14.48 3.27
CA SER A 203 7.35 14.84 1.92
C SER A 203 7.43 13.64 1.00
N GLN A 204 7.86 12.46 1.47
CA GLN A 204 7.83 11.23 0.65
C GLN A 204 6.42 10.89 0.14
N ILE A 205 5.41 11.08 1.00
CA ILE A 205 4.01 10.84 0.64
C ILE A 205 3.54 11.88 -0.39
N GLU A 206 3.81 13.16 -0.15
CA GLU A 206 3.41 14.25 -1.04
C GLU A 206 4.09 14.15 -2.40
N GLU A 207 5.41 13.90 -2.43
CA GLU A 207 6.19 13.72 -3.65
C GLU A 207 5.69 12.53 -4.47
N ALA A 208 5.39 11.39 -3.83
CA ALA A 208 4.84 10.24 -4.54
C ALA A 208 3.46 10.52 -5.13
N LYS A 209 2.59 11.23 -4.39
CA LYS A 209 1.29 11.65 -4.89
C LYS A 209 1.41 12.60 -6.07
N ILE A 210 2.23 13.65 -5.94
CA ILE A 210 2.46 14.63 -7.01
C ILE A 210 3.03 13.92 -8.23
N SER A 211 4.02 13.06 -8.02
CA SER A 211 4.66 12.29 -9.09
C SER A 211 3.63 11.42 -9.81
N LEU A 212 2.81 10.64 -9.09
CA LEU A 212 1.74 9.84 -9.71
C LEU A 212 0.74 10.71 -10.48
N ASN A 213 0.30 11.85 -9.93
CA ASN A 213 -0.65 12.76 -10.59
C ASN A 213 -0.09 13.40 -11.87
N LEU A 214 1.23 13.55 -11.96
CA LEU A 214 1.91 14.14 -13.10
C LEU A 214 2.41 13.10 -14.12
N GLY A 215 1.91 11.87 -14.06
CA GLY A 215 2.34 10.81 -15.00
C GLY A 215 3.68 10.19 -14.66
N GLY A 216 4.16 10.34 -13.42
CA GLY A 216 5.48 9.88 -12.97
C GLY A 216 5.71 8.38 -13.07
N SER A 217 4.64 7.58 -13.21
CA SER A 217 4.73 6.15 -13.52
C SER A 217 5.16 5.87 -14.96
N ILE A 218 4.90 6.80 -15.89
CA ILE A 218 5.33 6.71 -17.29
C ILE A 218 6.59 7.56 -17.49
N PHE A 219 6.58 8.80 -17.01
CA PHE A 219 7.67 9.75 -17.17
C PHE A 219 7.85 10.60 -15.91
N SER A 220 8.96 10.38 -15.21
CA SER A 220 9.35 11.18 -14.04
C SER A 220 9.21 12.67 -14.33
N PRO A 221 8.44 13.44 -13.53
CA PRO A 221 8.18 14.85 -13.82
C PRO A 221 9.43 15.72 -13.87
N SER A 222 10.43 15.40 -13.04
CA SER A 222 11.70 16.13 -13.02
C SER A 222 12.50 15.87 -14.31
N LEU A 223 12.58 14.61 -14.75
CA LEU A 223 13.24 14.24 -15.99
C LEU A 223 12.52 14.85 -17.20
N LEU A 224 11.17 14.79 -17.22
CA LEU A 224 10.38 15.38 -18.29
C LEU A 224 10.66 16.88 -18.38
N ALA A 225 10.59 17.62 -17.27
CA ALA A 225 10.85 19.06 -17.25
C ALA A 225 12.28 19.42 -17.71
N GLN A 226 13.29 18.62 -17.37
CA GLN A 226 14.66 18.82 -17.83
C GLN A 226 14.79 18.55 -19.34
N LEU A 227 14.20 17.46 -19.82
CA LEU A 227 14.22 17.10 -21.24
C LEU A 227 13.47 18.12 -22.09
N THR A 228 12.28 18.55 -21.67
CA THR A 228 11.54 19.57 -22.41
C THR A 228 12.30 20.87 -22.51
N LYS A 229 13.08 21.28 -21.50
CA LYS A 229 13.95 22.45 -21.61
C LYS A 229 15.01 22.31 -22.71
N GLY A 230 15.57 21.11 -22.88
CA GLY A 230 16.60 20.83 -23.90
C GLY A 230 16.07 20.58 -25.31
N ILE A 231 14.79 20.22 -25.48
CA ILE A 231 14.19 19.96 -26.79
C ILE A 231 13.96 21.26 -27.57
N THR A 232 14.48 21.30 -28.81
CA THR A 232 14.24 22.38 -29.79
C THR A 232 13.56 21.79 -31.02
N ILE A 233 12.23 21.88 -31.08
CA ILE A 233 11.41 21.37 -32.19
C ILE A 233 10.33 22.40 -32.59
N PRO A 234 9.87 22.38 -33.86
CA PRO A 234 8.67 23.11 -34.26
C PRO A 234 7.44 22.64 -33.47
N ASP A 235 6.50 23.55 -33.24
CA ASP A 235 5.21 23.27 -32.56
C ASP A 235 5.36 22.50 -31.23
N LYS A 236 6.45 22.78 -30.51
CA LYS A 236 6.81 22.12 -29.24
C LYS A 236 5.64 22.02 -28.27
N ARG A 237 4.85 23.09 -28.12
CA ARG A 237 3.68 23.09 -27.23
C ARG A 237 2.67 22.02 -27.63
N ASP A 238 2.37 21.87 -28.92
CA ASP A 238 1.40 20.88 -29.40
C ASP A 238 1.93 19.46 -29.28
N VAL A 239 3.22 19.25 -29.55
CA VAL A 239 3.89 17.96 -29.34
C VAL A 239 3.82 17.57 -27.86
N LEU A 240 4.17 18.48 -26.96
CA LEU A 240 4.11 18.25 -25.51
C LEU A 240 2.68 18.00 -25.04
N LYS A 241 1.70 18.74 -25.55
CA LYS A 241 0.29 18.55 -25.20
C LYS A 241 -0.21 17.16 -25.62
N LYS A 242 0.10 16.72 -26.84
CA LYS A 242 -0.25 15.37 -27.32
C LYS A 242 0.38 14.28 -26.43
N SER A 243 1.66 14.43 -26.10
CA SER A 243 2.33 13.47 -25.22
C SER A 243 1.77 13.48 -23.79
N LEU A 244 1.44 14.64 -23.22
CA LEU A 244 0.81 14.71 -21.89
C LEU A 244 -0.56 14.03 -21.86
N ILE A 245 -1.38 14.21 -22.89
CA ILE A 245 -2.69 13.53 -23.00
C ILE A 245 -2.48 12.01 -22.98
N ALA A 246 -1.56 11.49 -23.79
CA ALA A 246 -1.25 10.05 -23.81
C ALA A 246 -0.69 9.55 -22.47
N ILE A 247 0.18 10.32 -21.81
CA ILE A 247 0.74 9.97 -20.49
C ILE A 247 -0.36 9.92 -19.42
N PHE A 248 -1.39 10.76 -19.52
CA PHE A 248 -2.44 10.91 -18.51
C PHE A 248 -3.62 9.95 -18.72
N GLU A 249 -3.82 9.47 -19.94
CA GLU A 249 -4.85 8.48 -20.28
C GLU A 249 -4.88 7.27 -19.32
N PRO A 250 -3.78 6.54 -19.06
CA PRO A 250 -3.80 5.43 -18.11
C PRO A 250 -4.17 5.86 -16.68
N LEU A 251 -3.82 7.08 -16.26
CA LEU A 251 -4.19 7.61 -14.94
C LEU A 251 -5.69 7.90 -14.85
N HIS A 252 -6.32 8.33 -15.94
CA HIS A 252 -7.78 8.50 -15.99
C HIS A 252 -8.51 7.16 -15.86
N ILE A 253 -7.98 6.09 -16.46
CA ILE A 253 -8.52 4.73 -16.28
C ILE A 253 -8.35 4.29 -14.82
N LEU A 254 -7.15 4.46 -14.25
CA LEU A 254 -6.89 4.14 -12.84
C LEU A 254 -7.85 4.89 -11.91
N LYS A 255 -8.05 6.20 -12.14
CA LYS A 255 -8.98 7.03 -11.37
C LYS A 255 -10.39 6.44 -11.36
N LYS A 256 -10.95 6.12 -12.53
CA LYS A 256 -12.30 5.55 -12.66
C LYS A 256 -12.45 4.27 -11.85
N ASN A 257 -11.41 3.44 -11.81
CA ASN A 257 -11.43 2.18 -11.07
C ASN A 257 -11.36 2.34 -9.56
N ILE A 258 -10.75 3.42 -9.05
CA ILE A 258 -10.51 3.58 -7.61
C ILE A 258 -11.53 4.47 -6.88
N VAL A 259 -12.26 5.36 -7.56
CA VAL A 259 -13.01 6.47 -6.92
C VAL A 259 -13.97 6.03 -5.78
N ASN A 260 -14.58 4.85 -5.87
CA ASN A 260 -15.54 4.35 -4.87
C ASN A 260 -15.12 3.05 -4.17
N ARG A 261 -13.84 2.67 -4.26
CA ARG A 261 -13.34 1.42 -3.66
C ARG A 261 -12.84 1.61 -2.22
N SER A 262 -12.73 0.50 -1.49
CA SER A 262 -12.16 0.46 -0.14
C SER A 262 -10.70 0.93 -0.15
N PHE A 263 -10.13 1.29 1.01
CA PHE A 263 -8.72 1.65 1.09
C PHE A 263 -7.80 0.58 0.51
N MET A 264 -8.04 -0.68 0.84
CA MET A 264 -7.22 -1.80 0.38
C MET A 264 -7.33 -2.03 -1.12
N ASP A 265 -8.53 -1.91 -1.68
CA ASP A 265 -8.75 -2.05 -3.12
C ASP A 265 -8.15 -0.90 -3.91
N LYS A 266 -8.25 0.35 -3.40
CA LYS A 266 -7.58 1.51 -4.00
C LYS A 266 -6.07 1.32 -4.03
N LYS A 267 -5.50 0.87 -2.91
CA LYS A 267 -4.06 0.59 -2.79
C LYS A 267 -3.63 -0.53 -3.75
N LYS A 268 -4.42 -1.62 -3.83
CA LYS A 268 -4.23 -2.73 -4.80
C LYS A 268 -4.17 -2.19 -6.22
N GLU A 269 -5.21 -1.50 -6.66
CA GLU A 269 -5.33 -1.03 -8.04
C GLU A 269 -4.19 -0.07 -8.44
N ILE A 270 -3.77 0.82 -7.53
CA ILE A 270 -2.64 1.72 -7.77
C ILE A 270 -1.34 0.92 -7.94
N ILE A 271 -1.09 -0.06 -7.07
CA ILE A 271 0.15 -0.85 -7.15
C ILE A 271 0.13 -1.75 -8.38
N ASP A 272 -0.99 -2.39 -8.69
CA ASP A 272 -1.18 -3.17 -9.92
C ASP A 272 -0.91 -2.30 -11.16
N PHE A 273 -1.44 -1.08 -11.20
CA PHE A 273 -1.15 -0.12 -12.26
C PHE A 273 0.35 0.20 -12.37
N LEU A 274 1.02 0.51 -11.26
CA LEU A 274 2.46 0.82 -11.23
C LEU A 274 3.30 -0.37 -11.71
N ILE A 275 2.89 -1.60 -11.37
CA ILE A 275 3.55 -2.81 -11.85
C ILE A 275 3.32 -3.01 -13.36
N ASN A 276 2.13 -2.74 -13.88
CA ASN A 276 1.88 -2.75 -15.34
C ASN A 276 2.75 -1.72 -16.09
N CYS A 277 3.22 -0.66 -15.42
CA CYS A 277 4.17 0.29 -16.00
C CYS A 277 5.63 -0.22 -15.97
N LEU A 278 5.97 -1.22 -15.13
CA LEU A 278 7.29 -1.85 -15.07
C LEU A 278 7.40 -3.08 -15.96
N GLU A 279 6.34 -3.88 -16.02
CA GLU A 279 6.31 -5.18 -16.67
C GLU A 279 5.17 -5.21 -17.69
N ILE A 280 5.44 -5.72 -18.88
CA ILE A 280 4.40 -5.96 -19.89
C ILE A 280 3.48 -7.05 -19.35
N ARG A 281 2.31 -6.63 -18.85
CA ARG A 281 1.26 -7.52 -18.37
C ARG A 281 0.04 -7.38 -19.25
N THR A 282 -0.63 -8.50 -19.50
CA THR A 282 -1.96 -8.47 -20.10
C THR A 282 -2.94 -7.96 -19.05
N GLY A 283 -3.56 -6.81 -19.30
CA GLY A 283 -4.50 -6.19 -18.37
C GLY A 283 -5.21 -4.99 -18.98
N GLN A 284 -6.16 -4.43 -18.23
CA GLN A 284 -6.99 -3.28 -18.67
C GLN A 284 -6.18 -2.02 -19.03
N TYR A 285 -4.95 -1.90 -18.53
CA TYR A 285 -4.09 -0.75 -18.77
C TYR A 285 -3.21 -0.90 -20.01
N ARG A 286 -3.06 -2.11 -20.55
CA ARG A 286 -2.01 -2.45 -21.52
C ARG A 286 -1.95 -1.46 -22.69
N GLU A 287 -3.06 -1.25 -23.39
CA GLU A 287 -3.10 -0.38 -24.57
C GLU A 287 -2.77 1.08 -24.21
N SER A 288 -3.36 1.61 -23.14
CA SER A 288 -3.10 2.98 -22.67
C SER A 288 -1.66 3.19 -22.18
N VAL A 289 -1.06 2.18 -21.55
CA VAL A 289 0.33 2.21 -21.07
C VAL A 289 1.30 2.11 -22.24
N ASP A 290 1.06 1.21 -23.20
CA ASP A 290 1.87 1.08 -24.42
C ASP A 290 1.87 2.41 -25.21
N ASN A 291 0.69 3.04 -25.37
CA ASN A 291 0.56 4.35 -26.01
C ASN A 291 1.32 5.45 -25.24
N ALA A 292 1.20 5.48 -23.91
CA ALA A 292 1.90 6.43 -23.05
C ALA A 292 3.43 6.28 -23.16
N PHE A 293 3.95 5.06 -23.15
CA PHE A 293 5.37 4.78 -23.32
C PHE A 293 5.86 5.11 -24.73
N TYR A 294 5.06 4.86 -25.76
CA TYR A 294 5.36 5.31 -27.12
C TYR A 294 5.58 6.84 -27.18
N HIS A 295 4.66 7.62 -26.59
CA HIS A 295 4.79 9.07 -26.52
C HIS A 295 6.00 9.54 -25.68
N ARG A 296 6.35 8.81 -24.61
CA ARG A 296 7.60 9.03 -23.87
C ARG A 296 8.82 8.81 -24.79
N SER A 297 8.87 7.71 -25.53
CA SER A 297 9.96 7.40 -26.45
C SER A 297 10.13 8.46 -27.53
N LEU A 298 9.02 9.02 -28.05
CA LEU A 298 9.07 10.14 -29.00
C LEU A 298 9.75 11.38 -28.40
N LEU A 299 9.39 11.76 -27.15
CA LEU A 299 10.00 12.91 -26.48
C LEU A 299 11.50 12.70 -26.23
N ILE A 300 11.88 11.50 -25.79
CA ILE A 300 13.29 11.14 -25.61
C ILE A 300 14.02 11.18 -26.96
N GLY A 301 13.39 10.67 -28.03
CA GLY A 301 13.94 10.71 -29.39
C GLY A 301 14.18 12.15 -29.88
N PHE A 302 13.26 13.08 -29.61
CA PHE A 302 13.48 14.50 -29.94
C PHE A 302 14.65 15.12 -29.17
N TYR A 303 14.85 14.72 -27.91
CA TYR A 303 15.97 15.21 -27.10
C TYR A 303 17.33 14.63 -27.54
N LEU A 304 17.35 13.36 -27.97
CA LEU A 304 18.57 12.64 -28.32
C LEU A 304 18.94 12.68 -29.80
N LYS A 305 18.14 13.34 -30.65
CA LYS A 305 18.22 13.29 -32.12
C LYS A 305 19.62 13.49 -32.70
N ASP A 306 20.45 14.31 -32.05
CA ASP A 306 21.81 14.66 -32.51
C ASP A 306 22.91 14.21 -31.51
N ASN A 307 22.59 13.25 -30.62
CA ASN A 307 23.52 12.75 -29.60
C ASN A 307 24.22 11.47 -30.06
N GLU A 308 25.54 11.53 -30.24
CA GLU A 308 26.38 10.38 -30.63
C GLU A 308 26.26 9.19 -29.65
N ASN A 309 25.91 9.44 -28.38
CA ASN A 309 25.69 8.42 -27.34
C ASN A 309 24.20 8.21 -27.05
N GLY A 310 23.31 8.47 -28.02
CA GLY A 310 21.85 8.40 -27.85
C GLY A 310 21.37 7.08 -27.22
N ASP A 311 21.86 5.93 -27.69
CA ASP A 311 21.43 4.62 -27.19
C ASP A 311 21.78 4.38 -25.72
N GLU A 312 22.96 4.82 -25.27
CA GLU A 312 23.38 4.69 -23.87
C GLU A 312 22.55 5.62 -22.98
N MET A 313 22.31 6.85 -23.44
CA MET A 313 21.47 7.82 -22.74
C MET A 313 20.02 7.34 -22.60
N TYR A 314 19.49 6.70 -23.64
CA TYR A 314 18.16 6.11 -23.62
C TYR A 314 18.03 5.06 -22.50
N LYS A 315 19.00 4.13 -22.42
CA LYS A 315 19.05 3.09 -21.37
C LYS A 315 19.14 3.68 -19.96
N ILE A 316 19.89 4.77 -19.79
CA ILE A 316 19.97 5.47 -18.50
C ILE A 316 18.61 6.07 -18.12
N LEU A 317 17.92 6.72 -19.06
CA LEU A 317 16.60 7.30 -18.82
C LEU A 317 15.55 6.23 -18.48
N ASP A 318 15.62 5.06 -19.10
CA ASP A 318 14.78 3.91 -18.75
C ASP A 318 15.06 3.40 -17.35
N ARG A 319 16.34 3.21 -16.99
CA ARG A 319 16.70 2.78 -15.63
C ARG A 319 16.21 3.75 -14.56
N LEU A 320 16.37 5.06 -14.79
CA LEU A 320 15.88 6.09 -13.88
C LEU A 320 14.35 6.09 -13.76
N GLN A 321 13.64 5.81 -14.85
CA GLN A 321 12.19 5.67 -14.84
C GLN A 321 11.75 4.43 -14.04
N GLU A 322 12.40 3.29 -14.23
CA GLU A 322 12.14 2.09 -13.42
C GLU A 322 12.37 2.34 -11.92
N GLU A 323 13.46 3.01 -11.57
CA GLU A 323 13.76 3.38 -10.18
C GLU A 323 12.68 4.31 -9.61
N ALA A 324 12.17 5.27 -10.41
CA ALA A 324 11.08 6.13 -10.00
C ALA A 324 9.78 5.34 -9.74
N ILE A 325 9.43 4.39 -10.60
CA ILE A 325 8.25 3.54 -10.40
C ILE A 325 8.42 2.64 -9.17
N LYS A 326 9.59 2.04 -8.97
CA LYS A 326 9.91 1.23 -7.78
C LYS A 326 9.76 2.05 -6.49
N LYS A 327 10.18 3.31 -6.50
CA LYS A 327 9.97 4.26 -5.37
C LYS A 327 8.48 4.54 -5.14
N LEU A 328 7.69 4.75 -6.20
CA LEU A 328 6.25 4.91 -6.07
C LEU A 328 5.60 3.68 -5.46
N ILE A 329 5.91 2.47 -5.94
CA ILE A 329 5.40 1.21 -5.39
C ILE A 329 5.74 1.12 -3.90
N PHE A 330 6.99 1.36 -3.52
CA PHE A 330 7.41 1.35 -2.12
C PHE A 330 6.59 2.31 -1.25
N VAL A 331 6.37 3.55 -1.71
CA VAL A 331 5.58 4.54 -0.96
C VAL A 331 4.13 4.11 -0.85
N PHE A 332 3.48 3.72 -1.95
CA PHE A 332 2.08 3.31 -1.95
C PHE A 332 1.85 2.02 -1.15
N GLU A 333 2.80 1.09 -1.15
CA GLU A 333 2.77 -0.11 -0.32
C GLU A 333 2.82 0.16 1.19
N ASN A 334 3.51 1.21 1.63
CA ASN A 334 3.65 1.54 3.05
C ASN A 334 2.70 2.67 3.49
N LEU A 335 1.83 3.12 2.58
CA LEU A 335 0.90 4.20 2.82
C LEU A 335 -0.22 3.75 3.77
N LYS A 336 -0.59 4.63 4.71
CA LYS A 336 -1.72 4.42 5.62
C LYS A 336 -2.99 5.02 5.05
N GLU A 337 -4.14 4.51 5.45
CA GLU A 337 -5.46 4.96 4.97
C GLU A 337 -5.66 6.47 4.98
N LYS A 338 -5.34 7.12 6.10
CA LYS A 338 -5.43 8.58 6.25
C LYS A 338 -4.65 9.38 5.21
N HIS A 339 -3.66 8.76 4.57
CA HIS A 339 -2.84 9.39 3.55
C HIS A 339 -3.39 9.14 2.14
N LEU A 340 -4.22 8.10 1.91
CA LEU A 340 -4.60 7.74 0.54
C LEU A 340 -5.68 8.67 -0.02
N GLY A 341 -6.64 9.11 0.79
CA GLY A 341 -7.57 10.24 0.53
C GLY A 341 -7.92 10.52 -0.96
N VAL A 342 -7.92 11.80 -1.35
CA VAL A 342 -7.86 12.17 -2.77
C VAL A 342 -6.43 11.89 -3.24
N CYS A 343 -6.25 10.76 -3.94
CA CYS A 343 -4.95 10.32 -4.46
C CYS A 343 -4.68 10.83 -5.87
N LEU A 344 -5.73 10.95 -6.68
CA LEU A 344 -5.67 11.34 -8.09
C LEU A 344 -6.62 12.53 -8.31
N VAL A 345 -6.07 13.63 -8.82
CA VAL A 345 -6.77 14.85 -9.22
C VAL A 345 -7.34 14.61 -10.62
N ASP A 346 -8.64 14.86 -10.77
CA ASP A 346 -9.38 14.65 -12.01
C ASP A 346 -9.92 15.99 -12.49
N ASP A 347 -8.99 16.80 -12.99
CA ASP A 347 -9.30 18.12 -13.52
C ASP A 347 -8.54 18.33 -14.85
N PRO A 348 -9.26 18.58 -15.96
CA PRO A 348 -8.64 18.87 -17.26
C PRO A 348 -7.64 20.03 -17.23
N GLU A 349 -7.78 20.98 -16.30
CA GLU A 349 -6.86 22.11 -16.13
C GLU A 349 -5.46 21.65 -15.70
N LEU A 350 -5.31 20.45 -15.11
CA LEU A 350 -4.02 19.90 -14.73
C LEU A 350 -3.07 19.79 -15.93
N ILE A 351 -3.58 19.34 -17.08
CA ILE A 351 -2.78 19.20 -18.31
C ILE A 351 -2.27 20.57 -18.77
N GLU A 352 -3.13 21.60 -18.81
CA GLU A 352 -2.70 22.94 -19.24
C GLU A 352 -1.74 23.59 -18.25
N ARG A 353 -1.94 23.42 -16.94
CA ARG A 353 -1.01 23.90 -15.90
C ARG A 353 0.35 23.23 -16.02
N TYR A 354 0.37 21.92 -16.26
CA TYR A 354 1.61 21.18 -16.43
C TYR A 354 2.32 21.54 -17.74
N LEU A 355 1.56 21.66 -18.84
CA LEU A 355 2.07 22.10 -20.14
C LEU A 355 2.72 23.48 -20.05
N ASN A 356 2.10 24.43 -19.34
CA ASN A 356 2.67 25.75 -19.13
C ASN A 356 4.03 25.66 -18.43
N TYR A 357 4.11 24.93 -17.32
CA TYR A 357 5.38 24.71 -16.63
C TYR A 357 6.44 24.03 -17.52
N LEU A 358 6.07 23.02 -18.31
CA LEU A 358 7.02 22.34 -19.21
C LEU A 358 7.49 23.23 -20.37
N CYS A 359 6.70 24.21 -20.79
CA CYS A 359 7.04 25.15 -21.86
C CYS A 359 7.87 26.33 -21.37
N ASP A 360 7.46 26.96 -20.26
CA ASP A 360 8.09 28.19 -19.75
C ASP A 360 9.24 27.93 -18.76
N GLY A 361 9.24 26.76 -18.10
CA GLY A 361 10.23 26.37 -17.10
C GLY A 361 10.31 27.27 -15.86
N GLN A 362 9.33 28.15 -15.64
CA GLN A 362 9.36 29.17 -14.60
C GLN A 362 8.90 28.63 -13.24
N ASP A 363 9.54 29.11 -12.16
CA ASP A 363 9.16 28.77 -10.78
C ASP A 363 7.73 29.21 -10.43
N SER A 364 7.24 30.28 -11.06
CA SER A 364 5.86 30.76 -10.90
C SER A 364 4.85 29.73 -11.41
N SER A 365 5.08 29.14 -12.59
CA SER A 365 4.25 28.09 -13.19
C SER A 365 4.38 26.77 -12.43
N LYS A 366 5.60 26.42 -11.98
CA LYS A 366 5.83 25.28 -11.07
C LYS A 366 5.00 25.42 -9.79
N SER A 367 5.05 26.59 -9.15
CA SER A 367 4.32 26.85 -7.91
C SER A 367 2.81 26.78 -8.09
N LYS A 368 2.28 27.31 -9.20
CA LYS A 368 0.86 27.20 -9.57
C LYS A 368 0.42 25.75 -9.76
N LEU A 369 1.24 24.93 -10.43
CA LEU A 369 0.97 23.50 -10.63
C LEU A 369 0.98 22.74 -9.29
N LEU A 370 2.01 22.93 -8.47
CA LEU A 370 2.14 22.23 -7.20
C LEU A 370 1.03 22.62 -6.22
N ASN A 371 0.63 23.89 -6.17
CA ASN A 371 -0.48 24.32 -5.33
C ASN A 371 -1.83 23.74 -5.79
N PHE A 372 -2.00 23.49 -7.09
CA PHE A 372 -3.19 22.84 -7.64
C PHE A 372 -3.31 21.36 -7.20
N LEU A 373 -2.17 20.70 -6.99
CA LEU A 373 -2.11 19.29 -6.54
C LEU A 373 -2.18 19.12 -5.03
N LYS A 374 -2.08 20.21 -4.25
CA LYS A 374 -2.24 20.13 -2.80
C LYS A 374 -3.72 19.88 -2.47
N PRO A 375 -4.04 18.97 -1.53
CA PRO A 375 -5.42 18.82 -1.07
C PRO A 375 -5.90 20.17 -0.52
N VAL A 376 -7.05 20.64 -0.99
CA VAL A 376 -7.75 21.76 -0.35
C VAL A 376 -8.10 21.29 1.05
N SER A 377 -7.51 21.91 2.06
CA SER A 377 -7.88 21.69 3.46
C SER A 377 -9.36 22.03 3.59
N ILE A 378 -10.21 21.02 3.75
CA ILE A 378 -11.62 21.19 4.15
C ILE A 378 -11.68 20.97 5.65
#